data_AF-G5A2K3-F1
#
_entry.id   AF-G5A2K3-F1
#
_cell.length_a   1.000
_cell.length_b   1.000
_cell.length_c   1.000
_cell.angle_alpha   90.00
_cell.angle_beta   90.00
_cell.angle_gamma   90.00
#
_symmetry.space_group_name_H-M   'P 1'
#
loop_
_entity.id
_entity.type
_entity.pdbx_description
1 polymer ?
#
loop_
_entity_poly.entity_id
_entity_poly.type
_entity_poly.pdbx_seq_one_letter_code
_entity_poly.pdbx_strand_id
1 'polypeptide(L)'
;MADVIPVDPVVTPAPTAAPLEWPENMTTTEGVIIAVLPFAALILCYVMLRLVWRVPTPLPVRAPVPSYGATGEQLQPITAIKTSLVEEGEVAGDYEEHWYNTFDFAFLVGMAVYAAVMLVLTYFYEPQWLHETRFWLMQLPKLVVMMVVSLAGGIVCRCFCDVDEKGYIMTNKSSKFKVNYTRKLQHFAAYMVPLVIKADYPGPLALAWGDFFTMLGFLVLIKPIREHSKFFMLQFNSLDRPEDRPNTLKWIIVGNIAPGMFILMFFKWLFAAQGALTFILVFITGIGDGLAEPVGITWGRHKYKTRSCFSKNKYTRSWEGSACVFLSGLVFPALQYAAFDNFWQVLLSMLILAPTMAYAEATAPHTMDTPVLMIGCGVILYAIVNLV
;
A
#
# COMPACT_ATOMS: atom_id res chain seq x y z
N MET A 1 27.08 -79.83 -22.00
CA MET A 1 27.98 -78.95 -21.22
C MET A 1 28.32 -77.76 -22.09
N ALA A 2 27.64 -76.64 -21.85
CA ALA A 2 28.06 -75.31 -22.22
C ALA A 2 27.31 -74.39 -21.24
N ASP A 3 28.01 -73.98 -20.19
CA ASP A 3 27.49 -73.15 -19.10
C ASP A 3 27.12 -71.77 -19.64
N VAL A 4 25.88 -71.37 -19.40
CA VAL A 4 25.39 -70.02 -19.66
C VAL A 4 25.81 -69.17 -18.46
N ILE A 5 26.74 -68.24 -18.67
CA ILE A 5 27.15 -67.24 -17.69
C ILE A 5 25.97 -66.28 -17.47
N PRO A 6 25.48 -66.07 -16.23
CA PRO A 6 24.51 -65.03 -15.96
C PRO A 6 25.21 -63.67 -15.99
N VAL A 7 24.76 -62.80 -16.91
CA VAL A 7 25.17 -61.40 -16.94
C VAL A 7 24.35 -60.68 -15.87
N ASP A 8 25.02 -60.23 -14.80
CA ASP A 8 24.40 -59.40 -13.77
C ASP A 8 23.84 -58.11 -14.39
N PRO A 9 22.64 -57.66 -13.97
CA PRO A 9 22.10 -56.40 -14.45
C PRO A 9 22.99 -55.26 -13.97
N VAL A 10 23.50 -54.47 -14.92
CA VAL A 10 24.18 -53.20 -14.64
C VAL A 10 23.20 -52.32 -13.88
N VAL A 11 23.38 -52.23 -12.56
CA VAL A 11 22.70 -51.25 -11.72
C VAL A 11 23.27 -49.89 -12.13
N THR A 12 22.54 -49.20 -13.01
CA THR A 12 22.73 -47.75 -13.21
C THR A 12 22.71 -47.10 -11.83
N PRO A 13 23.74 -46.34 -11.42
CA PRO A 13 23.68 -45.61 -10.17
C PRO A 13 22.44 -44.73 -10.21
N ALA A 14 21.63 -44.82 -9.15
CA ALA A 14 20.49 -43.93 -8.95
C ALA A 14 20.96 -42.49 -9.20
N PRO A 15 20.14 -41.63 -9.85
CA PRO A 15 20.51 -40.25 -10.07
C PRO A 15 20.92 -39.67 -8.72
N THR A 16 22.18 -39.24 -8.64
CA THR A 16 22.72 -38.51 -7.49
C THR A 16 21.68 -37.45 -7.15
N ALA A 17 21.19 -37.48 -5.90
CA ALA A 17 20.24 -36.50 -5.41
C ALA A 17 20.70 -35.11 -5.88
N ALA A 18 19.80 -34.36 -6.52
CA ALA A 18 20.08 -33.00 -6.92
C ALA A 18 20.75 -32.27 -5.75
N PRO A 19 21.77 -31.44 -5.99
CA PRO A 19 22.39 -30.67 -4.90
C PRO A 19 21.29 -29.97 -4.12
N LEU A 20 21.39 -29.91 -2.79
CA LEU A 20 20.44 -29.17 -1.99
C LEU A 20 20.57 -27.68 -2.37
N GLU A 21 19.75 -27.25 -3.32
CA GLU A 21 19.69 -25.87 -3.79
C GLU A 21 19.17 -25.04 -2.62
N TRP A 22 19.75 -23.85 -2.43
CA TRP A 22 19.38 -22.86 -1.41
C TRP A 22 17.88 -22.92 -1.00
N PRO A 23 17.53 -22.83 0.30
CA PRO A 23 18.30 -22.28 1.41
C PRO A 23 19.00 -23.31 2.32
N GLU A 24 18.87 -24.61 2.06
CA GLU A 24 19.32 -25.66 3.00
C GLU A 24 20.85 -25.70 3.21
N ASN A 25 21.62 -25.16 2.26
CA ASN A 25 23.08 -25.03 2.33
C ASN A 25 23.58 -23.63 2.72
N MET A 26 22.70 -22.76 3.25
CA MET A 26 23.10 -21.40 3.66
C MET A 26 24.16 -21.45 4.77
N THR A 27 25.28 -20.76 4.55
CA THR A 27 26.34 -20.66 5.56
C THR A 27 25.88 -19.79 6.74
N THR A 28 26.44 -20.06 7.93
CA THR A 28 26.15 -19.22 9.11
C THR A 28 26.49 -17.75 8.86
N THR A 29 27.54 -17.47 8.08
CA THR A 29 27.94 -16.11 7.73
C THR A 29 26.89 -15.42 6.86
N GLU A 30 26.37 -16.07 5.83
CA GLU A 30 25.30 -15.53 4.97
C GLU A 30 24.04 -15.23 5.78
N GLY A 31 23.62 -16.16 6.64
CA GLY A 31 22.48 -15.95 7.53
C GLY A 31 22.66 -14.76 8.49
N VAL A 32 23.87 -14.61 9.06
CA VAL A 32 24.21 -13.46 9.91
C VAL A 32 24.18 -12.15 9.12
N ILE A 33 24.68 -12.13 7.87
CA ILE A 33 24.65 -10.92 7.02
C ILE A 33 23.21 -10.50 6.76
N ILE A 34 22.35 -11.44 6.33
CA ILE A 34 20.93 -11.16 6.05
C ILE A 34 20.23 -10.62 7.29
N ALA A 35 20.51 -11.20 8.47
CA ALA A 35 19.89 -10.80 9.72
C ALA A 35 20.39 -9.46 10.25
N VAL A 36 21.70 -9.21 10.23
CA VAL A 36 22.33 -8.03 10.87
C VAL A 36 22.16 -6.76 10.03
N LEU A 37 22.14 -6.87 8.71
CA LEU A 37 22.13 -5.72 7.81
C LEU A 37 20.95 -4.75 8.06
N PRO A 38 19.69 -5.21 8.24
CA PRO A 38 18.58 -4.31 8.59
C PRO A 38 18.74 -3.62 9.95
N PHE A 39 19.29 -4.31 10.97
CA PHE A 39 19.52 -3.71 12.29
C PHE A 39 20.63 -2.67 12.25
N ALA A 40 21.74 -2.97 11.56
CA ALA A 40 22.83 -2.03 11.37
C ALA A 40 22.34 -0.77 10.64
N ALA A 41 21.52 -0.94 9.60
CA ALA A 41 20.89 0.15 8.88
C ALA A 41 19.96 0.99 9.77
N LEU A 42 19.13 0.36 10.61
CA LEU A 42 18.26 1.06 11.56
C LEU A 42 19.06 1.93 12.53
N ILE A 43 20.13 1.38 13.11
CA ILE A 43 21.03 2.12 14.01
C ILE A 43 21.67 3.29 13.27
N LEU A 44 22.15 3.06 12.04
CA LEU A 44 22.76 4.11 11.23
C LEU A 44 21.77 5.22 10.89
N CYS A 45 20.55 4.88 10.47
CA CYS A 45 19.48 5.85 10.22
C CYS A 45 19.16 6.67 11.47
N TYR A 46 19.08 6.03 12.63
CA TYR A 46 18.86 6.73 13.91
C TYR A 46 20.00 7.70 14.23
N VAL A 47 21.25 7.25 14.12
CA VAL A 47 22.44 8.08 14.37
C VAL A 47 22.49 9.26 13.40
N MET A 48 22.26 9.03 12.11
CA MET A 48 22.25 10.08 11.09
C MET A 48 21.13 11.11 11.36
N LEU A 49 19.89 10.66 11.59
CA LEU A 49 18.73 11.55 11.71
C LEU A 49 18.58 12.20 13.11
N ARG A 50 19.23 11.68 14.16
CA ARG A 50 19.08 12.21 15.53
C ARG A 50 20.36 12.81 16.09
N LEU A 51 21.53 12.31 15.70
CA LEU A 51 22.81 12.75 16.26
C LEU A 51 23.58 13.65 15.30
N VAL A 52 23.70 13.27 14.04
CA VAL A 52 24.50 14.01 13.05
C VAL A 52 23.71 15.15 12.43
N TRP A 53 22.54 14.86 11.87
CA TRP A 53 21.67 15.85 11.24
C TRP A 53 20.63 16.31 12.24
N ARG A 54 20.98 17.27 13.10
CA ARG A 54 20.00 17.88 14.02
C ARG A 54 19.35 19.07 13.34
N VAL A 55 18.05 18.99 13.07
CA VAL A 55 17.26 20.17 12.68
C VAL A 55 17.17 21.12 13.89
N PRO A 56 17.57 22.40 13.74
CA PRO A 56 17.34 23.40 14.77
C PRO A 56 15.85 23.47 15.09
N THR A 57 15.48 23.26 16.36
CA THR A 57 14.11 23.50 16.81
C THR A 57 13.73 24.93 16.49
N PRO A 58 12.64 25.21 15.75
CA PRO A 58 12.15 26.57 15.66
C PRO A 58 11.82 27.07 17.06
N LEU A 59 12.22 28.29 17.38
CA LEU A 59 11.87 28.96 18.63
C LEU A 59 10.35 28.87 18.85
N PRO A 60 9.86 28.63 20.07
CA PRO A 60 8.43 28.57 20.33
C PRO A 60 7.83 29.94 20.01
N VAL A 61 7.04 30.02 18.94
CA VAL A 61 6.15 31.17 18.74
C VAL A 61 5.10 31.07 19.83
N ARG A 62 5.28 31.87 20.89
CA ARG A 62 4.26 32.10 21.92
C ARG A 62 3.03 32.70 21.26
N ALA A 63 1.97 31.91 21.18
CA ALA A 63 0.61 32.38 21.38
C ALA A 63 -0.17 31.24 22.06
N PRO A 64 -0.84 31.47 23.20
CA PRO A 64 -1.78 30.49 23.71
C PRO A 64 -2.96 30.44 22.74
N VAL A 65 -3.01 29.40 21.91
CA VAL A 65 -4.16 29.14 21.04
C VAL A 65 -5.26 28.51 21.91
N PRO A 66 -6.53 28.96 21.82
CA PRO A 66 -7.58 28.53 22.74
C PRO A 66 -7.78 27.01 22.73
N SER A 67 -8.01 26.46 23.92
CA SER A 67 -8.53 25.10 24.08
C SER A 67 -9.91 24.99 23.43
N TYR A 68 -10.13 23.84 22.80
CA TYR A 68 -11.33 23.38 22.12
C TYR A 68 -12.64 23.74 22.88
N GLY A 69 -13.58 24.44 22.22
CA GLY A 69 -14.91 24.78 22.78
C GLY A 69 -15.29 26.27 22.90
N ALA A 70 -14.53 27.22 22.35
CA ALA A 70 -14.94 28.64 22.36
C ALA A 70 -16.02 28.92 21.29
N THR A 71 -17.29 28.80 21.67
CA THR A 71 -18.44 29.32 20.92
C THR A 71 -18.40 30.84 20.96
N GLY A 72 -17.87 31.51 19.92
CA GLY A 72 -17.91 32.97 19.94
C GLY A 72 -17.25 33.79 18.82
N GLU A 73 -16.67 33.21 17.77
CA GLU A 73 -16.12 34.04 16.68
C GLU A 73 -16.78 33.74 15.33
N GLN A 74 -17.34 34.79 14.73
CA GLN A 74 -17.81 34.79 13.35
C GLN A 74 -16.66 34.38 12.42
N LEU A 75 -16.93 33.37 11.59
CA LEU A 75 -16.09 32.94 10.47
C LEU A 75 -15.64 34.17 9.68
N GLN A 76 -14.38 34.57 9.82
CA GLN A 76 -13.82 35.59 8.95
C GLN A 76 -13.68 35.00 7.53
N PRO A 77 -14.09 35.74 6.49
CA PRO A 77 -13.98 35.27 5.12
C PRO A 77 -12.51 35.05 4.77
N ILE A 78 -12.22 33.91 4.13
CA ILE A 78 -10.87 33.49 3.74
C ILE A 78 -10.33 34.47 2.68
N THR A 79 -9.71 35.56 3.12
CA THR A 79 -8.88 36.47 2.29
C THR A 79 -7.38 36.18 2.46
N ALA A 80 -7.02 34.95 2.82
CA ALA A 80 -5.64 34.49 2.73
C ALA A 80 -5.35 34.02 1.29
N ILE A 81 -4.36 34.65 0.66
CA ILE A 81 -3.84 34.25 -0.66
C ILE A 81 -3.52 32.76 -0.61
N LYS A 82 -4.25 31.92 -1.38
CA LYS A 82 -3.97 30.48 -1.52
C LYS A 82 -2.52 30.30 -1.98
N THR A 83 -1.61 30.05 -1.05
CA THR A 83 -0.28 29.57 -1.40
C THR A 83 -0.44 28.17 -1.97
N SER A 84 0.28 27.82 -3.03
CA SER A 84 0.22 26.50 -3.67
C SER A 84 0.77 25.36 -2.79
N LEU A 85 0.98 25.59 -1.50
CA LEU A 85 1.43 24.61 -0.52
C LEU A 85 0.17 24.14 0.22
N VAL A 86 -0.12 22.84 0.18
CA VAL A 86 -1.19 22.24 0.97
C VAL A 86 -0.51 21.44 2.07
N GLU A 87 -0.70 21.85 3.31
CA GLU A 87 -0.09 21.19 4.45
C GLU A 87 -0.99 20.09 5.03
N GLU A 88 -0.38 19.12 5.73
CA GLU A 88 -1.10 17.99 6.32
C GLU A 88 -2.25 18.45 7.25
N GLY A 89 -3.49 18.10 6.91
CA GLY A 89 -4.69 18.49 7.67
C GLY A 89 -5.31 19.85 7.29
N GLU A 90 -4.83 20.49 6.22
CA GLU A 90 -5.44 21.70 5.64
C GLU A 90 -6.56 21.32 4.65
N VAL A 91 -7.74 21.93 4.78
CA VAL A 91 -8.89 21.65 3.91
C VAL A 91 -8.68 22.28 2.53
N ALA A 92 -8.59 21.45 1.48
CA ALA A 92 -8.35 21.92 0.10
C ALA A 92 -9.63 22.36 -0.65
N GLY A 93 -10.80 21.87 -0.24
CA GLY A 93 -12.11 22.20 -0.83
C GLY A 93 -13.28 21.44 -0.19
N ASP A 94 -14.50 21.68 -0.70
CA ASP A 94 -15.77 21.16 -0.16
C ASP A 94 -16.53 20.28 -1.17
N TYR A 95 -17.40 19.39 -0.67
CA TYR A 95 -18.18 18.42 -1.45
C TYR A 95 -19.49 19.00 -2.02
N GLU A 96 -19.48 20.21 -2.58
CA GLU A 96 -20.70 20.90 -3.01
C GLU A 96 -21.22 20.43 -4.39
N GLU A 97 -20.37 19.87 -5.25
CA GLU A 97 -20.78 19.41 -6.58
C GLU A 97 -21.71 18.18 -6.54
N HIS A 98 -22.66 18.11 -7.48
CA HIS A 98 -23.56 16.96 -7.62
C HIS A 98 -22.79 15.73 -8.13
N TRP A 99 -23.07 14.56 -7.57
CA TRP A 99 -22.32 13.31 -7.81
C TRP A 99 -22.27 12.82 -9.27
N TYR A 100 -23.17 13.27 -10.16
CA TYR A 100 -23.13 12.93 -11.59
C TYR A 100 -21.94 13.59 -12.32
N ASN A 101 -21.48 14.72 -11.79
CA ASN A 101 -20.35 15.47 -12.35
C ASN A 101 -19.03 15.13 -11.63
N THR A 102 -19.07 14.31 -10.58
CA THR A 102 -17.89 13.91 -9.82
C THR A 102 -17.38 12.54 -10.28
N PHE A 103 -16.22 12.16 -9.75
CA PHE A 103 -15.65 10.83 -9.96
C PHE A 103 -16.57 9.69 -9.47
N ASP A 104 -17.50 9.96 -8.56
CA ASP A 104 -18.39 8.94 -7.99
C ASP A 104 -19.24 8.24 -9.06
N PHE A 105 -19.81 9.01 -10.01
CA PHE A 105 -20.57 8.44 -11.13
C PHE A 105 -19.67 7.68 -12.10
N ALA A 106 -18.50 8.24 -12.44
CA ALA A 106 -17.52 7.57 -13.30
C ALA A 106 -17.04 6.24 -12.69
N PHE A 107 -16.88 6.20 -11.36
CA PHE A 107 -16.50 4.99 -10.64
C PHE A 107 -17.60 3.93 -10.66
N LEU A 108 -18.86 4.31 -10.47
CA LEU A 108 -20.00 3.40 -10.59
C LEU A 108 -20.08 2.77 -11.99
N VAL A 109 -19.95 3.58 -13.05
CA VAL A 109 -19.94 3.09 -14.43
C VAL A 109 -18.72 2.20 -14.67
N GLY A 110 -17.55 2.59 -14.19
CA GLY A 110 -16.31 1.80 -14.29
C GLY A 110 -16.45 0.43 -13.63
N MET A 111 -17.06 0.35 -12.44
CA MET A 111 -17.33 -0.92 -11.75
C MET A 111 -18.32 -1.79 -12.52
N ALA A 112 -19.36 -1.22 -13.13
CA ALA A 112 -20.31 -1.97 -13.96
C ALA A 112 -19.62 -2.56 -15.21
N VAL A 113 -18.79 -1.77 -15.88
CA VAL A 113 -17.99 -2.23 -17.03
C VAL A 113 -17.01 -3.32 -16.60
N TYR A 114 -16.31 -3.12 -15.47
CA TYR A 114 -15.37 -4.12 -14.95
C TYR A 114 -16.07 -5.44 -14.62
N ALA A 115 -17.24 -5.40 -13.98
CA ALA A 115 -18.06 -6.58 -13.72
C ALA A 115 -18.46 -7.30 -15.02
N ALA A 116 -18.91 -6.56 -16.04
CA ALA A 116 -19.28 -7.14 -17.33
C ALA A 116 -18.09 -7.83 -18.02
N VAL A 117 -16.93 -7.17 -18.05
CA VAL A 117 -15.69 -7.75 -18.60
C VAL A 117 -15.31 -9.03 -17.83
N MET A 118 -15.34 -8.99 -16.50
CA MET A 118 -15.01 -10.14 -15.67
C MET A 118 -15.97 -11.31 -15.87
N LEU A 119 -17.28 -11.05 -16.02
CA LEU A 119 -18.26 -12.08 -16.35
C LEU A 119 -18.00 -12.71 -17.72
N VAL A 120 -17.70 -11.89 -18.73
CA VAL A 120 -17.37 -12.37 -20.08
C VAL A 120 -16.10 -13.22 -20.07
N LEU A 121 -15.03 -12.74 -19.42
CA LEU A 121 -13.79 -13.51 -19.29
C LEU A 121 -14.01 -14.82 -18.52
N THR A 122 -14.78 -14.78 -17.43
CA THR A 122 -15.08 -16.00 -16.66
C THR A 122 -15.91 -16.98 -17.48
N TYR A 123 -16.87 -16.52 -18.28
CA TYR A 123 -17.64 -17.38 -19.16
C TYR A 123 -16.78 -18.10 -20.20
N PHE A 124 -15.79 -17.42 -20.78
CA PHE A 124 -14.93 -18.00 -21.82
C PHE A 124 -13.81 -18.88 -21.27
N TYR A 125 -13.16 -18.47 -20.18
CA TYR A 125 -11.99 -19.16 -19.66
C TYR A 125 -12.33 -20.17 -18.56
N GLU A 126 -13.28 -19.87 -17.68
CA GLU A 126 -13.58 -20.66 -16.47
C GLU A 126 -15.09 -20.68 -16.14
N PRO A 127 -15.95 -21.19 -17.05
CA PRO A 127 -17.41 -21.09 -16.90
C PRO A 127 -17.94 -21.79 -15.65
N GLN A 128 -17.21 -22.80 -15.17
CA GLN A 128 -17.51 -23.54 -13.94
C GLN A 128 -17.61 -22.64 -12.69
N TRP A 129 -16.81 -21.57 -12.60
CA TRP A 129 -16.80 -20.68 -11.43
C TRP A 129 -18.08 -19.88 -11.29
N LEU A 130 -18.81 -19.64 -12.38
CA LEU A 130 -20.06 -18.87 -12.35
C LEU A 130 -21.16 -19.57 -11.53
N HIS A 131 -21.15 -20.91 -11.54
CA HIS A 131 -22.14 -21.73 -10.85
C HIS A 131 -21.67 -22.22 -9.48
N GLU A 132 -20.38 -22.08 -9.17
CA GLU A 132 -19.80 -22.59 -7.95
C GLU A 132 -19.98 -21.60 -6.78
N THR A 133 -20.82 -21.95 -5.82
CA THR A 133 -21.09 -21.12 -4.64
C THR A 133 -19.84 -20.88 -3.78
N ARG A 134 -18.93 -21.87 -3.71
CA ARG A 134 -17.67 -21.76 -2.97
C ARG A 134 -16.81 -20.61 -3.49
N PHE A 135 -16.72 -20.45 -4.81
CA PHE A 135 -15.94 -19.36 -5.41
C PHE A 135 -16.40 -17.99 -4.91
N TRP A 136 -17.71 -17.74 -4.97
CA TRP A 136 -18.31 -16.47 -4.54
C TRP A 136 -18.21 -16.26 -3.02
N LEU A 137 -18.42 -17.32 -2.24
CA LEU A 137 -18.28 -17.27 -0.78
C LEU A 137 -16.85 -16.92 -0.36
N MET A 138 -15.82 -17.35 -1.11
CA MET A 138 -14.42 -17.01 -0.82
C MET A 138 -14.08 -15.54 -1.11
N GLN A 139 -14.89 -14.81 -1.88
CA GLN A 139 -14.67 -13.38 -2.11
C GLN A 139 -15.28 -12.51 -1.02
N LEU A 140 -16.36 -12.95 -0.37
CA LEU A 140 -17.06 -12.18 0.66
C LEU A 140 -16.18 -11.80 1.86
N PRO A 141 -15.31 -12.68 2.42
CA PRO A 141 -14.39 -12.30 3.48
C PRO A 141 -13.53 -11.10 3.12
N LYS A 142 -13.13 -10.95 1.85
CA LYS A 142 -12.29 -9.82 1.41
C LYS A 142 -13.04 -8.50 1.57
N LEU A 143 -14.30 -8.46 1.12
CA LEU A 143 -15.17 -7.31 1.31
C LEU A 143 -15.43 -7.03 2.80
N VAL A 144 -15.75 -8.07 3.57
CA VAL A 144 -16.05 -7.93 5.01
C VAL A 144 -14.86 -7.35 5.78
N VAL A 145 -13.64 -7.86 5.55
CA VAL A 145 -12.44 -7.35 6.23
C VAL A 145 -12.19 -5.89 5.84
N MET A 146 -12.33 -5.53 4.57
CA MET A 146 -12.21 -4.13 4.12
C MET A 146 -13.21 -3.21 4.81
N MET A 147 -14.45 -3.65 4.95
CA MET A 147 -15.51 -2.89 5.61
C MET A 147 -15.25 -2.75 7.11
N VAL A 148 -14.78 -3.81 7.79
CA VAL A 148 -14.44 -3.79 9.21
C VAL A 148 -13.27 -2.86 9.48
N VAL A 149 -12.21 -2.88 8.65
CA VAL A 149 -11.06 -1.98 8.81
C VAL A 149 -11.49 -0.52 8.62
N SER A 150 -12.30 -0.21 7.60
CA SER A 150 -12.84 1.14 7.41
C SER A 150 -13.72 1.58 8.58
N LEU A 151 -14.53 0.67 9.12
CA LEU A 151 -15.42 0.98 10.23
C LEU A 151 -14.61 1.26 11.51
N ALA A 152 -13.63 0.42 11.82
CA ALA A 152 -12.74 0.63 12.95
C ALA A 152 -11.98 1.96 12.82
N GLY A 153 -11.42 2.25 11.65
CA GLY A 153 -10.79 3.54 11.37
C GLY A 153 -11.75 4.72 11.52
N GLY A 154 -12.99 4.54 11.08
CA GLY A 154 -14.05 5.55 11.18
C GLY A 154 -14.46 5.85 12.62
N ILE A 155 -14.62 4.82 13.43
CA ILE A 155 -14.89 4.93 14.87
C ILE A 155 -13.76 5.69 15.55
N VAL A 156 -12.49 5.33 15.27
CA VAL A 156 -11.32 6.02 15.81
C VAL A 156 -11.35 7.51 15.41
N CYS A 157 -11.57 7.83 14.12
CA CYS A 157 -11.72 9.22 13.69
C CYS A 157 -12.79 9.97 14.47
N ARG A 158 -13.96 9.36 14.68
CA ARG A 158 -15.10 10.00 15.36
C ARG A 158 -14.90 10.18 16.86
N CYS A 159 -14.01 9.39 17.48
CA CYS A 159 -13.60 9.61 18.86
C CYS A 159 -12.69 10.84 19.03
N PHE A 160 -12.01 11.27 17.97
CA PHE A 160 -11.00 12.35 18.04
C PHE A 160 -11.35 13.61 17.25
N CYS A 161 -12.35 13.57 16.36
CA CYS A 161 -12.71 14.68 15.50
C CYS A 161 -14.21 14.90 15.44
N ASP A 162 -14.62 16.17 15.44
CA ASP A 162 -16.03 16.55 15.24
C ASP A 162 -16.45 16.40 13.78
N VAL A 163 -17.76 16.36 13.57
CA VAL A 163 -18.37 16.23 12.25
C VAL A 163 -19.30 17.41 11.96
N ASP A 164 -19.39 17.79 10.69
CA ASP A 164 -20.34 18.79 10.20
C ASP A 164 -21.79 18.23 10.18
N GLU A 165 -22.75 19.08 9.79
CA GLU A 165 -24.16 18.70 9.67
C GLU A 165 -24.41 17.57 8.65
N LYS A 166 -23.55 17.46 7.63
CA LYS A 166 -23.60 16.41 6.60
C LYS A 166 -22.88 15.13 7.06
N GLY A 167 -22.14 15.16 8.17
CA GLY A 167 -21.40 14.07 8.78
C GLY A 167 -19.90 13.98 8.44
N TYR A 168 -19.35 14.93 7.66
CA TYR A 168 -17.93 14.97 7.28
C TYR A 168 -17.06 15.46 8.44
N ILE A 169 -15.86 14.93 8.56
CA ILE A 169 -14.95 15.35 9.64
C ILE A 169 -14.53 16.81 9.47
N MET A 170 -14.57 17.57 10.56
CA MET A 170 -13.93 18.88 10.67
C MET A 170 -12.57 18.72 11.34
N THR A 171 -11.49 18.84 10.58
CA THR A 171 -10.13 18.88 11.14
C THR A 171 -9.40 20.12 10.70
N ASN A 172 -8.61 20.69 11.61
CA ASN A 172 -7.67 21.76 11.34
C ASN A 172 -6.22 21.24 11.43
N LYS A 173 -5.27 21.98 10.87
CA LYS A 173 -3.82 21.71 10.97
C LYS A 173 -3.32 21.48 12.40
N SER A 174 -3.97 22.07 13.40
CA SER A 174 -3.66 21.95 14.83
C SER A 174 -4.27 20.73 15.53
N SER A 175 -5.07 19.91 14.83
CA SER A 175 -5.68 18.71 15.40
C SER A 175 -4.61 17.72 15.83
N LYS A 176 -4.75 17.17 17.04
CA LYS A 176 -3.87 16.12 17.57
C LYS A 176 -3.97 14.82 16.76
N PHE A 177 -5.14 14.57 16.18
CA PHE A 177 -5.40 13.40 15.36
C PHE A 177 -5.51 13.80 13.89
N LYS A 178 -4.78 13.09 13.03
CA LYS A 178 -4.82 13.28 11.58
C LYS A 178 -5.45 12.06 10.92
N VAL A 179 -6.43 12.28 10.05
CA VAL A 179 -7.11 11.21 9.27
C VAL A 179 -6.12 10.43 8.38
N ASN A 180 -4.94 11.00 8.17
CA ASN A 180 -3.82 10.37 7.48
C ASN A 180 -3.49 8.97 8.02
N TYR A 181 -3.57 8.75 9.35
CA TYR A 181 -3.29 7.46 9.99
C TYR A 181 -4.31 6.39 9.59
N THR A 182 -5.62 6.69 9.70
CA THR A 182 -6.70 5.74 9.41
C THR A 182 -6.81 5.43 7.93
N ARG A 183 -6.51 6.41 7.06
CA ARG A 183 -6.49 6.16 5.61
C ARG A 183 -5.43 5.13 5.23
N LYS A 184 -4.22 5.21 5.82
CA LYS A 184 -3.15 4.26 5.51
C LYS A 184 -3.45 2.84 6.03
N LEU A 185 -4.24 2.69 7.10
CA LEU A 185 -4.76 1.37 7.51
C LEU A 185 -5.64 0.73 6.43
N GLN A 186 -6.52 1.51 5.80
CA GLN A 186 -7.35 1.01 4.70
C GLN A 186 -6.51 0.65 3.48
N HIS A 187 -5.53 1.49 3.14
CA HIS A 187 -4.60 1.22 2.06
C HIS A 187 -3.86 -0.10 2.28
N PHE A 188 -3.31 -0.32 3.49
CA PHE A 188 -2.68 -1.57 3.86
C PHE A 188 -3.62 -2.78 3.73
N ALA A 189 -4.86 -2.66 4.24
CA ALA A 189 -5.87 -3.71 4.13
C ALA A 189 -6.19 -4.05 2.66
N ALA A 190 -6.30 -3.05 1.78
CA ALA A 190 -6.64 -3.24 0.37
C ALA A 190 -5.66 -4.17 -0.37
N TYR A 191 -4.36 -4.12 -0.02
CA TYR A 191 -3.35 -4.97 -0.66
C TYR A 191 -3.07 -6.27 0.08
N MET A 192 -3.19 -6.28 1.41
CA MET A 192 -2.92 -7.47 2.20
C MET A 192 -4.04 -8.50 2.15
N VAL A 193 -5.30 -8.04 2.14
CA VAL A 193 -6.47 -8.92 2.22
C VAL A 193 -6.54 -9.90 1.04
N PRO A 194 -6.38 -9.49 -0.23
CA PRO A 194 -6.39 -10.42 -1.35
C PRO A 194 -5.25 -11.45 -1.33
N LEU A 195 -4.15 -11.16 -0.64
CA LEU A 195 -2.97 -12.04 -0.57
C LEU A 195 -3.03 -13.03 0.60
N VAL A 196 -3.51 -12.59 1.77
CA VAL A 196 -3.63 -13.44 2.96
C VAL A 196 -4.82 -14.38 2.84
N ILE A 197 -5.94 -13.88 2.31
CA ILE A 197 -7.13 -14.69 2.03
C ILE A 197 -6.94 -15.33 0.65
N LYS A 198 -6.12 -16.38 0.60
CA LYS A 198 -5.89 -17.15 -0.61
C LYS A 198 -7.22 -17.72 -1.08
N ALA A 199 -7.62 -17.37 -2.29
CA ALA A 199 -8.65 -18.13 -2.98
C ALA A 199 -8.04 -19.49 -3.33
N ASP A 200 -8.79 -20.57 -3.14
CA ASP A 200 -8.41 -21.93 -3.59
C ASP A 200 -8.21 -22.01 -5.12
N TYR A 201 -8.57 -20.94 -5.83
CA TYR A 201 -8.53 -20.81 -7.28
C TYR A 201 -7.25 -20.08 -7.70
N PRO A 202 -6.34 -20.77 -8.43
CA PRO A 202 -5.15 -20.14 -8.95
C PRO A 202 -5.45 -19.26 -10.15
N GLY A 203 -4.51 -18.36 -10.47
CA GLY A 203 -4.53 -17.58 -11.71
C GLY A 203 -4.91 -16.11 -11.55
N PRO A 204 -4.68 -15.31 -12.61
CA PRO A 204 -4.92 -13.87 -12.61
C PRO A 204 -6.42 -13.53 -12.55
N LEU A 205 -7.28 -14.37 -13.11
CA LEU A 205 -8.73 -14.13 -13.12
C LEU A 205 -9.34 -14.20 -11.71
N ALA A 206 -8.92 -15.15 -10.88
CA ALA A 206 -9.35 -15.25 -9.49
C ALA A 206 -8.84 -14.06 -8.64
N LEU A 207 -7.65 -13.54 -8.94
CA LEU A 207 -7.11 -12.33 -8.32
C LEU A 207 -7.94 -11.10 -8.72
N ALA A 208 -8.23 -10.94 -10.01
CA ALA A 208 -9.03 -9.84 -10.54
C ALA A 208 -10.45 -9.81 -9.94
N TRP A 209 -11.09 -10.96 -9.72
CA TRP A 209 -12.33 -11.03 -8.94
C TRP A 209 -12.15 -10.59 -7.48
N GLY A 210 -11.04 -10.98 -6.84
CA GLY A 210 -10.70 -10.49 -5.50
C GLY A 210 -10.55 -8.97 -5.44
N ASP A 211 -9.88 -8.39 -6.43
CA ASP A 211 -9.69 -6.94 -6.57
C ASP A 211 -11.04 -6.24 -6.80
N PHE A 212 -11.92 -6.82 -7.62
CA PHE A 212 -13.29 -6.32 -7.82
C PHE A 212 -14.07 -6.26 -6.50
N PHE A 213 -14.06 -7.34 -5.70
CA PHE A 213 -14.73 -7.35 -4.39
C PHE A 213 -14.11 -6.37 -3.39
N THR A 214 -12.80 -6.15 -3.47
CA THR A 214 -12.12 -5.13 -2.66
C THR A 214 -12.56 -3.73 -3.07
N MET A 215 -12.72 -3.47 -4.38
CA MET A 215 -13.24 -2.22 -4.92
C MET A 215 -14.73 -1.98 -4.62
N LEU A 216 -15.54 -3.04 -4.47
CA LEU A 216 -16.94 -2.90 -3.99
C LEU A 216 -17.00 -2.23 -2.61
N GLY A 217 -16.00 -2.46 -1.74
CA GLY A 217 -15.90 -1.79 -0.45
C GLY A 217 -15.73 -0.26 -0.57
N PHE A 218 -15.13 0.22 -1.65
CA PHE A 218 -15.09 1.65 -1.95
C PHE A 218 -16.33 2.13 -2.70
N LEU A 219 -16.99 1.26 -3.48
CA LEU A 219 -18.21 1.61 -4.21
C LEU A 219 -19.36 1.99 -3.28
N VAL A 220 -19.48 1.34 -2.13
CA VAL A 220 -20.48 1.72 -1.11
C VAL A 220 -20.20 3.07 -0.44
N LEU A 221 -19.04 3.68 -0.69
CA LEU A 221 -18.64 4.98 -0.12
C LEU A 221 -18.86 6.16 -1.09
N ILE A 222 -19.45 5.93 -2.27
CA ILE A 222 -19.82 7.01 -3.18
C ILE A 222 -20.81 7.98 -2.52
N LYS A 223 -20.75 9.26 -2.90
CA LYS A 223 -21.56 10.34 -2.34
C LYS A 223 -23.03 9.98 -2.04
N PRO A 224 -23.83 9.45 -2.99
CA PRO A 224 -25.24 9.17 -2.73
C PRO A 224 -25.48 8.08 -1.66
N ILE A 225 -24.58 7.09 -1.55
CA ILE A 225 -24.72 6.00 -0.56
C ILE A 225 -24.20 6.45 0.81
N ARG A 226 -23.06 7.15 0.86
CA ARG A 226 -22.47 7.60 2.13
C ARG A 226 -23.30 8.67 2.82
N GLU A 227 -23.90 9.62 2.10
CA GLU A 227 -24.69 10.69 2.71
C GLU A 227 -26.06 10.19 3.20
N HIS A 228 -26.57 9.09 2.63
CA HIS A 228 -27.83 8.49 3.06
C HIS A 228 -27.70 7.61 4.32
N SER A 229 -26.51 7.08 4.61
CA SER A 229 -26.28 6.15 5.70
C SER A 229 -25.17 6.59 6.62
N LYS A 230 -25.49 6.77 7.91
CA LYS A 230 -24.50 7.07 8.96
C LYS A 230 -23.39 6.02 9.04
N PHE A 231 -23.68 4.77 8.68
CA PHE A 231 -22.71 3.67 8.67
C PHE A 231 -21.63 3.87 7.59
N PHE A 232 -22.04 4.12 6.35
CA PHE A 232 -21.10 4.34 5.25
C PHE A 232 -20.39 5.70 5.38
N MET A 233 -21.06 6.71 5.93
CA MET A 233 -20.42 7.99 6.26
C MET A 233 -19.28 7.82 7.27
N LEU A 234 -19.52 7.02 8.32
CA LEU A 234 -18.51 6.73 9.33
C LEU A 234 -17.28 6.05 8.71
N GLN A 235 -17.48 5.12 7.77
CA GLN A 235 -16.39 4.47 7.05
C GLN A 235 -15.64 5.46 6.14
N PHE A 236 -16.37 6.32 5.41
CA PHE A 236 -15.77 7.33 4.55
C PHE A 236 -14.88 8.32 5.33
N ASN A 237 -15.32 8.70 6.53
CA ASN A 237 -14.56 9.54 7.46
C ASN A 237 -13.18 8.97 7.83
N SER A 238 -12.98 7.64 7.74
CA SER A 238 -11.65 7.05 7.93
C SER A 238 -10.66 7.35 6.81
N LEU A 239 -11.18 7.72 5.63
CA LEU A 239 -10.44 7.89 4.37
C LEU A 239 -10.32 9.36 3.94
N ASP A 240 -11.25 10.19 4.40
CA ASP A 240 -11.43 11.56 3.95
C ASP A 240 -10.35 12.52 4.48
N ARG A 241 -9.27 12.63 3.71
CA ARG A 241 -8.20 13.58 3.98
C ARG A 241 -8.63 14.99 3.62
N PRO A 242 -8.50 15.97 4.54
CA PRO A 242 -8.81 17.37 4.28
C PRO A 242 -8.10 17.92 3.02
N GLU A 243 -6.83 17.56 2.85
CA GLU A 243 -5.98 18.02 1.75
C GLU A 243 -6.36 17.45 0.37
N ASP A 244 -7.10 16.35 0.33
CA ASP A 244 -7.50 15.66 -0.89
C ASP A 244 -8.93 16.02 -1.35
N ARG A 245 -9.68 16.78 -0.53
CA ARG A 245 -11.05 17.19 -0.84
C ARG A 245 -11.12 18.12 -2.06
N PRO A 246 -12.17 18.00 -2.91
CA PRO A 246 -13.26 17.02 -2.88
C PRO A 246 -12.95 15.71 -3.64
N ASN A 247 -11.70 15.47 -4.02
CA ASN A 247 -11.29 14.39 -4.91
C ASN A 247 -10.76 13.16 -4.16
N THR A 248 -11.08 12.98 -2.87
CA THR A 248 -10.54 11.90 -2.02
C THR A 248 -10.69 10.51 -2.65
N LEU A 249 -11.89 10.12 -3.08
CA LEU A 249 -12.10 8.80 -3.72
C LEU A 249 -11.34 8.66 -5.04
N LYS A 250 -11.30 9.73 -5.85
CA LYS A 250 -10.56 9.74 -7.12
C LYS A 250 -9.08 9.47 -6.87
N TRP A 251 -8.48 10.15 -5.91
CA TRP A 251 -7.06 9.99 -5.59
C TRP A 251 -6.75 8.62 -5.00
N ILE A 252 -7.61 8.09 -4.12
CA ILE A 252 -7.44 6.76 -3.56
C ILE A 252 -7.55 5.69 -4.64
N ILE A 253 -8.60 5.72 -5.46
CA ILE A 253 -8.89 4.64 -6.41
C ILE A 253 -7.99 4.77 -7.65
N VAL A 254 -8.00 5.92 -8.32
CA VAL A 254 -7.29 6.11 -9.60
C VAL A 254 -5.81 6.40 -9.39
N GLY A 255 -5.45 7.11 -8.31
CA GLY A 255 -4.05 7.42 -8.03
C GLY A 255 -3.28 6.21 -7.50
N ASN A 256 -3.96 5.36 -6.71
CA ASN A 256 -3.27 4.37 -5.89
C ASN A 256 -3.81 2.94 -6.07
N ILE A 257 -5.04 2.64 -5.63
CA ILE A 257 -5.56 1.27 -5.51
C ILE A 257 -5.66 0.54 -6.85
N ALA A 258 -6.35 1.13 -7.84
CA ALA A 258 -6.60 0.45 -9.11
C ALA A 258 -5.30 0.24 -9.93
N PRO A 259 -4.41 1.24 -10.09
CA PRO A 259 -3.11 1.01 -10.71
C PRO A 259 -2.27 -0.03 -9.95
N GLY A 260 -2.23 0.03 -8.62
CA GLY A 260 -1.46 -0.91 -7.81
C GLY A 260 -1.95 -2.35 -7.97
N MET A 261 -3.26 -2.58 -7.95
CA MET A 261 -3.86 -3.90 -8.21
C MET A 261 -3.50 -4.43 -9.61
N PHE A 262 -3.59 -3.58 -10.64
CA PHE A 262 -3.22 -3.98 -12.00
C PHE A 262 -1.73 -4.34 -12.13
N ILE A 263 -0.85 -3.53 -11.54
CA ILE A 263 0.60 -3.78 -11.52
C ILE A 263 0.92 -5.06 -10.75
N LEU A 264 0.26 -5.29 -9.61
CA LEU A 264 0.41 -6.51 -8.82
C LEU A 264 0.00 -7.74 -9.62
N MET A 265 -1.12 -7.68 -10.34
CA MET A 265 -1.57 -8.77 -11.22
C MET A 265 -0.54 -9.05 -12.33
N PHE A 266 0.02 -8.00 -12.95
CA PHE A 266 1.07 -8.12 -13.96
C PHE A 266 2.32 -8.82 -13.40
N PHE A 267 2.83 -8.37 -12.25
CA PHE A 267 4.02 -8.99 -11.66
C PHE A 267 3.74 -10.40 -11.14
N LYS A 268 2.54 -10.68 -10.62
CA LYS A 268 2.17 -12.05 -10.22
C LYS A 268 2.15 -13.00 -11.41
N TRP A 269 1.70 -12.53 -12.57
CA TRP A 269 1.80 -13.28 -13.82
C TRP A 269 3.26 -13.42 -14.28
N LEU A 270 4.07 -12.36 -14.18
CA LEU A 270 5.47 -12.36 -14.60
C LEU A 270 6.35 -13.29 -13.73
N PHE A 271 6.13 -13.31 -12.42
CA PHE A 271 6.81 -14.17 -11.46
C PHE A 271 6.11 -15.52 -11.26
N ALA A 272 5.40 -16.06 -12.26
CA ALA A 272 4.56 -17.25 -12.12
C ALA A 272 5.25 -18.43 -11.39
N ALA A 273 6.55 -18.64 -11.59
CA ALA A 273 7.35 -19.64 -10.89
C ALA A 273 7.76 -19.24 -9.46
N GLN A 274 8.18 -17.99 -9.24
CA GLN A 274 8.54 -17.43 -7.92
C GLN A 274 7.46 -16.52 -7.34
N GLY A 275 6.20 -16.98 -7.30
CA GLY A 275 5.07 -16.15 -6.86
C GLY A 275 5.22 -15.56 -5.45
N ALA A 276 6.04 -16.16 -4.59
CA ALA A 276 6.37 -15.64 -3.25
C ALA A 276 7.12 -14.29 -3.28
N LEU A 277 7.89 -14.01 -4.33
CA LEU A 277 8.62 -12.75 -4.48
C LEU A 277 7.68 -11.55 -4.71
N THR A 278 6.48 -11.77 -5.25
CA THR A 278 5.48 -10.71 -5.40
C THR A 278 4.99 -10.13 -4.08
N PHE A 279 5.13 -10.87 -2.97
CA PHE A 279 4.83 -10.36 -1.64
C PHE A 279 5.79 -9.26 -1.21
N ILE A 280 7.04 -9.25 -1.70
CA ILE A 280 8.01 -8.18 -1.40
C ILE A 280 7.47 -6.83 -1.89
N LEU A 281 6.87 -6.79 -3.09
CA LEU A 281 6.26 -5.58 -3.65
C LEU A 281 5.15 -5.06 -2.74
N VAL A 282 4.27 -5.95 -2.28
CA VAL A 282 3.15 -5.58 -1.39
C VAL A 282 3.62 -5.20 0.00
N PHE A 283 4.64 -5.84 0.55
CA PHE A 283 5.15 -5.47 1.86
C PHE A 283 5.90 -4.14 1.84
N ILE A 284 6.76 -3.90 0.85
CA ILE A 284 7.45 -2.61 0.74
C ILE A 284 6.45 -1.47 0.52
N THR A 285 5.45 -1.68 -0.35
CA THR A 285 4.45 -0.64 -0.65
C THR A 285 3.41 -0.51 0.46
N GLY A 286 2.77 -1.62 0.84
CA GLY A 286 1.69 -1.61 1.84
C GLY A 286 2.16 -1.32 3.26
N ILE A 287 3.32 -1.85 3.69
CA ILE A 287 3.86 -1.61 5.03
C ILE A 287 4.86 -0.45 5.02
N GLY A 288 5.83 -0.45 4.10
CA GLY A 288 6.84 0.61 4.05
C GLY A 288 6.22 1.97 3.78
N ASP A 289 5.59 2.17 2.62
CA ASP A 289 4.92 3.43 2.29
C ASP A 289 3.66 3.66 3.16
N GLY A 290 2.98 2.59 3.57
CA GLY A 290 1.90 2.65 4.56
C GLY A 290 2.28 3.31 5.88
N LEU A 291 3.46 2.98 6.41
CA LEU A 291 3.99 3.51 7.68
C LEU A 291 4.80 4.79 7.51
N ALA A 292 5.35 5.06 6.32
CA ALA A 292 6.18 6.23 6.05
C ALA A 292 5.47 7.54 6.42
N GLU A 293 4.18 7.65 6.08
CA GLU A 293 3.40 8.83 6.39
C GLU A 293 3.09 8.98 7.89
N PRO A 294 2.54 7.97 8.60
CA PRO A 294 2.41 7.99 10.05
C PRO A 294 3.70 8.37 10.77
N VAL A 295 4.82 7.74 10.43
CA VAL A 295 6.14 8.00 11.02
C VAL A 295 6.59 9.43 10.72
N GLY A 296 6.34 9.90 9.51
CA GLY A 296 6.66 11.26 9.10
C GLY A 296 5.85 12.32 9.83
N ILE A 297 4.59 12.04 10.18
CA ILE A 297 3.74 12.97 10.94
C ILE A 297 4.16 13.00 12.42
N THR A 298 4.39 11.86 13.06
CA THR A 298 4.70 11.77 14.49
C THR A 298 6.15 12.10 14.84
N TRP A 299 7.11 11.63 14.04
CA TRP A 299 8.54 11.70 14.34
C TRP A 299 9.36 12.51 13.33
N GLY A 300 8.74 12.95 12.24
CA GLY A 300 9.38 13.65 11.13
C GLY A 300 9.79 15.07 11.47
N ARG A 301 11.09 15.29 11.73
CA ARG A 301 11.68 16.63 11.95
C ARG A 301 12.28 17.20 10.68
N HIS A 302 12.75 16.34 9.80
CA HIS A 302 13.40 16.72 8.55
C HIS A 302 12.37 16.73 7.43
N LYS A 303 11.69 17.87 7.24
CA LYS A 303 10.67 17.99 6.20
C LYS A 303 11.27 18.48 4.89
N TYR A 304 10.86 17.90 3.77
CA TYR A 304 11.18 18.35 2.42
C TYR A 304 9.90 18.47 1.58
N LYS A 305 9.98 19.16 0.45
CA LYS A 305 8.81 19.46 -0.39
C LYS A 305 8.85 18.64 -1.67
N THR A 306 7.72 18.03 -2.02
CA THR A 306 7.54 17.31 -3.28
C THR A 306 6.37 17.90 -4.06
N ARG A 307 6.35 17.66 -5.38
CA ARG A 307 5.27 18.14 -6.27
C ARG A 307 4.26 17.02 -6.51
N SER A 308 2.99 17.38 -6.65
CA SER A 308 1.95 16.46 -7.10
C SER A 308 2.01 16.23 -8.61
N CYS A 309 1.59 15.05 -9.07
CA CYS A 309 1.51 14.72 -10.50
C CYS A 309 0.50 15.65 -11.13
N PHE A 310 0.89 16.35 -12.20
CA PHE A 310 -0.04 17.19 -12.96
C PHE A 310 -0.77 18.28 -12.14
N SER A 311 -0.26 18.63 -10.95
CA SER A 311 -0.80 19.69 -10.11
C SER A 311 0.29 20.67 -9.67
N LYS A 312 -0.10 21.94 -9.49
CA LYS A 312 0.80 23.00 -8.99
C LYS A 312 1.02 22.92 -7.47
N ASN A 313 0.29 22.03 -6.79
CA ASN A 313 0.34 21.90 -5.35
C ASN A 313 1.63 21.21 -4.89
N LYS A 314 2.24 21.77 -3.84
CA LYS A 314 3.41 21.24 -3.16
C LYS A 314 2.96 20.58 -1.86
N TYR A 315 3.48 19.40 -1.59
CA TYR A 315 3.20 18.60 -0.41
C TYR A 315 4.46 18.41 0.43
N THR A 316 4.29 18.18 1.73
CA THR A 316 5.39 17.97 2.67
C THR A 316 5.63 16.49 2.92
N ARG A 317 6.88 16.05 2.76
CA ARG A 317 7.35 14.70 3.15
C ARG A 317 8.46 14.81 4.18
N SER A 318 8.90 13.68 4.73
CA SER A 318 9.95 13.64 5.77
C SER A 318 11.01 12.59 5.50
N TRP A 319 12.26 12.88 5.86
CA TRP A 319 13.34 11.89 5.77
C TRP A 319 13.07 10.68 6.67
N GLU A 320 12.42 10.89 7.83
CA GLU A 320 12.03 9.82 8.74
C GLU A 320 11.02 8.85 8.09
N GLY A 321 10.09 9.37 7.29
CA GLY A 321 9.17 8.57 6.49
C GLY A 321 9.89 7.77 5.40
N SER A 322 10.77 8.41 4.62
CA SER A 322 11.56 7.73 3.59
C SER A 322 12.53 6.69 4.19
N ALA A 323 13.03 6.91 5.41
CA ALA A 323 13.82 5.92 6.14
C ALA A 323 13.01 4.68 6.51
N CYS A 324 11.70 4.80 6.74
CA CYS A 324 10.83 3.65 6.95
C CYS A 324 10.75 2.78 5.68
N VAL A 325 10.63 3.41 4.49
CA VAL A 325 10.65 2.71 3.20
C VAL A 325 12.03 2.11 2.89
N PHE A 326 13.10 2.81 3.26
CA PHE A 326 14.45 2.27 3.14
C PHE A 326 14.61 0.97 3.95
N LEU A 327 14.15 0.99 5.21
CA LEU A 327 14.22 -0.19 6.08
C LEU A 327 13.32 -1.32 5.59
N SER A 328 12.13 -1.03 5.07
CA SER A 328 11.26 -2.07 4.50
C SER A 328 11.93 -2.76 3.30
N GLY A 329 12.66 -2.02 2.47
CA GLY A 329 13.46 -2.55 1.36
C GLY A 329 14.64 -3.44 1.78
N LEU A 330 15.08 -3.39 3.05
CA LEU A 330 16.06 -4.32 3.62
C LEU A 330 15.39 -5.51 4.29
N VAL A 331 14.36 -5.27 5.09
CA VAL A 331 13.72 -6.28 5.94
C VAL A 331 12.95 -7.30 5.09
N PHE A 332 12.18 -6.87 4.09
CA PHE A 332 11.28 -7.80 3.40
C PHE A 332 11.99 -8.77 2.45
N PRO A 333 13.03 -8.38 1.69
CA PRO A 333 13.87 -9.36 1.00
C PRO A 333 14.57 -10.32 1.96
N ALA A 334 15.03 -9.83 3.12
CA ALA A 334 15.63 -10.69 4.16
C ALA A 334 14.66 -11.71 4.74
N LEU A 335 13.41 -11.32 5.01
CA LEU A 335 12.37 -12.24 5.49
C LEU A 335 11.97 -13.28 4.44
N GLN A 336 12.08 -12.93 3.15
CA GLN A 336 11.77 -13.80 2.02
C GLN A 336 13.03 -14.46 1.42
N TYR A 337 14.13 -14.56 2.15
CA TYR A 337 15.40 -15.10 1.64
C TYR A 337 15.26 -16.49 0.99
N ALA A 338 14.36 -17.33 1.52
CA ALA A 338 14.10 -18.68 1.02
C ALA A 338 13.34 -18.71 -0.32
N ALA A 339 12.79 -17.58 -0.76
CA ALA A 339 12.08 -17.46 -2.04
C ALA A 339 13.00 -17.07 -3.21
N PHE A 340 14.29 -16.82 -2.94
CA PHE A 340 15.31 -16.55 -3.93
C PHE A 340 16.12 -17.82 -4.23
N ASP A 341 16.82 -17.86 -5.35
CA ASP A 341 17.58 -19.04 -5.77
C ASP A 341 19.00 -19.07 -5.17
N ASN A 342 19.52 -17.91 -4.73
CA ASN A 342 20.85 -17.80 -4.14
C ASN A 342 21.02 -16.59 -3.20
N PHE A 343 22.09 -16.62 -2.40
CA PHE A 343 22.46 -15.54 -1.48
C PHE A 343 22.62 -14.17 -2.16
N TRP A 344 23.22 -14.14 -3.36
CA TRP A 344 23.52 -12.89 -4.06
C TRP A 344 22.26 -12.17 -4.53
N GLN A 345 21.25 -12.91 -4.97
CA GLN A 345 19.94 -12.34 -5.29
C GLN A 345 19.30 -11.68 -4.06
N VAL A 346 19.40 -12.30 -2.87
CA VAL A 346 18.91 -11.71 -1.62
C VAL A 346 19.68 -10.44 -1.27
N LEU A 347 21.02 -10.52 -1.25
CA LEU A 347 21.88 -9.41 -0.85
C LEU A 347 21.73 -8.22 -1.79
N LEU A 348 21.73 -8.44 -3.11
CA LEU A 348 21.53 -7.39 -4.09
C LEU A 348 20.11 -6.82 -4.01
N SER A 349 19.09 -7.65 -3.76
CA SER A 349 17.73 -7.16 -3.55
C SER A 349 17.68 -6.22 -2.35
N MET A 350 18.30 -6.57 -1.22
CA MET A 350 18.37 -5.69 -0.05
C MET A 350 19.08 -4.37 -0.39
N LEU A 351 20.27 -4.45 -0.99
CA LEU A 351 21.12 -3.27 -1.22
C LEU A 351 20.59 -2.33 -2.31
N ILE A 352 19.87 -2.85 -3.30
CA ILE A 352 19.33 -2.05 -4.42
C ILE A 352 17.91 -1.58 -4.11
N LEU A 353 17.04 -2.43 -3.57
CA LEU A 353 15.64 -2.04 -3.29
C LEU A 353 15.57 -0.96 -2.21
N ALA A 354 16.35 -1.05 -1.13
CA ALA A 354 16.30 -0.08 -0.05
C ALA A 354 16.51 1.38 -0.51
N PRO A 355 17.62 1.77 -1.18
CA PRO A 355 17.81 3.14 -1.64
C PRO A 355 16.87 3.52 -2.78
N THR A 356 16.56 2.61 -3.71
CA THR A 356 15.70 2.93 -4.85
C THR A 356 14.24 3.13 -4.44
N MET A 357 13.73 2.36 -3.48
CA MET A 357 12.36 2.50 -2.98
C MET A 357 12.20 3.76 -2.12
N ALA A 358 13.19 4.09 -1.29
CA ALA A 358 13.20 5.36 -0.57
C ALA A 358 13.25 6.56 -1.52
N TYR A 359 14.04 6.47 -2.59
CA TYR A 359 14.10 7.50 -3.63
C TYR A 359 12.80 7.59 -4.44
N ALA A 360 12.21 6.44 -4.81
CA ALA A 360 10.94 6.36 -5.51
C ALA A 360 9.82 6.98 -4.68
N GLU A 361 9.76 6.70 -3.37
CA GLU A 361 8.84 7.37 -2.45
C GLU A 361 9.11 8.88 -2.45
N ALA A 362 10.34 9.31 -2.23
CA ALA A 362 10.68 10.73 -2.14
C ALA A 362 10.37 11.54 -3.41
N THR A 363 10.42 10.90 -4.58
CA THR A 363 10.16 11.54 -5.88
C THR A 363 8.76 11.29 -6.41
N ALA A 364 8.04 10.31 -5.86
CA ALA A 364 6.73 9.94 -6.35
C ALA A 364 5.78 11.15 -6.32
N PRO A 365 4.99 11.34 -7.38
CA PRO A 365 3.96 12.34 -7.37
C PRO A 365 2.94 12.08 -6.24
N HIS A 366 2.41 13.14 -5.62
CA HIS A 366 1.35 13.03 -4.60
C HIS A 366 0.23 12.11 -5.11
N THR A 367 -0.20 11.17 -4.24
CA THR A 367 -1.21 10.12 -4.47
C THR A 367 -0.90 9.04 -5.51
N MET A 368 0.29 9.07 -6.14
CA MET A 368 0.79 8.03 -7.07
C MET A 368 2.03 7.31 -6.53
N ASP A 369 2.22 7.32 -5.21
CA ASP A 369 3.26 6.58 -4.49
C ASP A 369 3.24 5.10 -4.88
N THR A 370 2.11 4.43 -4.68
CA THR A 370 1.99 2.99 -4.87
C THR A 370 2.33 2.46 -6.26
N PRO A 371 1.78 2.98 -7.38
CA PRO A 371 2.15 2.48 -8.70
C PRO A 371 3.63 2.68 -9.01
N VAL A 372 4.22 3.80 -8.59
CA VAL A 372 5.65 4.08 -8.80
C VAL A 372 6.51 3.09 -8.01
N LEU A 373 6.18 2.85 -6.74
CA LEU A 373 6.89 1.90 -5.90
C LEU A 373 6.74 0.45 -6.40
N MET A 374 5.54 0.03 -6.77
CA MET A 374 5.29 -1.34 -7.25
C MET A 374 5.98 -1.61 -8.58
N ILE A 375 5.97 -0.66 -9.53
CA ILE A 375 6.71 -0.80 -10.80
C ILE A 375 8.20 -0.84 -10.53
N GLY A 376 8.73 0.11 -9.76
CA GLY A 376 10.17 0.17 -9.46
C GLY A 376 10.65 -1.10 -8.76
N CYS A 377 9.93 -1.54 -7.73
CA CYS A 377 10.25 -2.76 -6.99
C CYS A 377 10.18 -3.99 -7.89
N GLY A 378 9.10 -4.13 -8.67
CA GLY A 378 8.90 -5.30 -9.53
C GLY A 378 9.94 -5.40 -10.64
N VAL A 379 10.29 -4.29 -11.30
CA VAL A 379 11.31 -4.26 -12.36
C VAL A 379 12.69 -4.62 -11.80
N ILE A 380 13.08 -4.01 -10.68
CA ILE A 380 14.39 -4.28 -10.06
C ILE A 380 14.47 -5.74 -9.60
N LEU A 381 13.43 -6.24 -8.93
CA LEU A 381 13.39 -7.62 -8.46
C LEU A 381 13.42 -8.61 -9.62
N TYR A 382 12.70 -8.32 -10.70
CA TYR A 382 12.72 -9.16 -11.90
C TYR A 382 14.10 -9.18 -12.55
N ALA A 383 14.77 -8.03 -12.64
CA ALA A 383 16.12 -7.94 -13.16
C ALA A 383 17.11 -8.75 -12.30
N ILE A 384 17.03 -8.67 -10.97
CA ILE A 384 17.93 -9.41 -10.08
C ILE A 384 17.72 -10.91 -10.23
N VAL A 385 16.48 -11.39 -10.24
CA VAL A 385 16.17 -12.83 -10.32
C VAL A 385 16.59 -13.43 -11.66
N ASN A 386 16.56 -12.67 -12.76
CA ASN A 386 16.86 -13.20 -14.10
C ASN A 386 18.31 -12.95 -14.57
N LEU A 387 19.04 -12.02 -13.95
CA LEU A 387 20.39 -11.63 -14.38
C LEU A 387 21.50 -12.13 -13.43
N VAL A 388 21.16 -12.58 -12.21
CA VAL A 388 22.08 -13.03 -11.16
C VAL A 388 21.72 -14.44 -10.76
#